data_AF-A0A2E7E6M1-F1
#
_entry.id   AF-A0A2E7E6M1-F1
#
_cell.length_a   1.000
_cell.length_b   1.000
_cell.length_c   1.000
_cell.angle_alpha   90.00
_cell.angle_beta   90.00
_cell.angle_gamma   90.00
#
_symmetry.space_group_name_H-M   'P 1'
#
loop_
_entity.id
_entity.type
_entity.pdbx_description
1 polymer ?
#
loop_
_entity_poly.entity_id
_entity_poly.type
_entity_poly.pdbx_seq_one_letter_code
_entity_poly.pdbx_strand_id
1 'polypeptide(L)'
;MLANPLSSPLKEPHRMPMQVLAQAISRYFTDLDASAAQYYELSSSVVLSGDFEIEFKASTVGTPYAPFLGNKLNLDNYCDLNPANQPRIKINGDICQATESVPTEVLDTFRFLRVTDVLNISTSSGITYTTHCSTEDFVFDFVGRRFGSTFISGFMSGIKAWSGGDRNTGDLIVDLPLDKKIPIDGIIQNRAAGNPGAPSHITAVNLLPSDSERYEQIDIGWIGEEIWPSDDQGVNIYGDATYTDGVAHVTNNGTTELSGVYLTQAVSGSEYRFEHDVFDFADAYGLFKIGTDATGVAISHAGEYSADITANGSSIEIKRRSGFSVDFKVRNISVKRLLRTAS
;
A
#
# COMPACT_ATOMS: atom_id res chain seq x y z
N MET A 1 17.97 63.80 16.66
CA MET A 1 18.53 62.70 15.86
C MET A 1 17.73 61.45 16.21
N LEU A 2 16.90 60.97 15.29
CA LEU A 2 16.06 59.78 15.46
C LEU A 2 16.85 58.58 14.92
N ALA A 3 17.02 57.54 15.73
CA ALA A 3 17.72 56.31 15.35
C ALA A 3 16.73 55.33 14.70
N ASN A 4 17.05 54.89 13.48
CA ASN A 4 16.35 53.82 12.76
C ASN A 4 16.61 52.45 13.43
N PRO A 5 15.61 51.57 13.56
CA PRO A 5 15.84 50.19 13.94
C PRO A 5 16.33 49.38 12.72
N LEU A 6 17.41 48.63 12.93
CA LEU A 6 17.99 47.69 11.98
C LEU A 6 17.03 46.52 11.75
N SER A 7 16.45 46.43 10.56
CA SER A 7 15.78 45.23 10.06
C SER A 7 16.82 44.14 9.77
N SER A 8 16.84 43.07 10.56
CA SER A 8 17.63 41.88 10.26
C SER A 8 17.08 41.20 9.01
N PRO A 9 17.89 40.95 7.96
CA PRO A 9 17.42 40.23 6.79
C PRO A 9 17.09 38.78 7.19
N LEU A 10 15.86 38.36 6.91
CA LEU A 10 15.44 36.96 6.96
C LEU A 10 16.42 36.15 6.10
N LYS A 11 17.13 35.23 6.75
CA LYS A 11 18.04 34.30 6.09
C LYS A 11 17.19 33.42 5.17
N GLU A 12 17.39 33.51 3.86
CA GLU A 12 16.68 32.63 2.93
C GLU A 12 16.93 31.16 3.32
N PRO A 13 15.88 30.32 3.34
CA PRO A 13 16.03 28.92 3.68
C PRO A 13 17.01 28.29 2.69
N HIS A 14 18.06 27.67 3.23
CA HIS A 14 19.02 26.89 2.47
C HIS A 14 18.26 25.71 1.82
N ARG A 15 17.79 25.89 0.59
CA ARG A 15 17.33 24.77 -0.23
C ARG A 15 18.57 23.99 -0.63
N MET A 16 18.72 22.78 -0.10
CA MET A 16 19.78 21.89 -0.56
C MET A 16 19.63 21.71 -2.07
N PRO A 17 20.75 21.76 -2.84
CA PRO A 17 20.69 21.51 -4.27
C PRO A 17 20.12 20.11 -4.49
N MET A 18 18.91 20.04 -5.06
CA MET A 18 18.33 18.80 -5.57
C MET A 18 19.32 18.25 -6.60
N GLN A 19 20.09 17.23 -6.21
CA GLN A 19 20.73 16.35 -7.18
C GLN A 19 19.63 15.92 -8.15
N VAL A 20 19.94 15.97 -9.45
CA VAL A 20 19.05 15.49 -10.51
C VAL A 20 18.78 14.02 -10.20
N LEU A 21 17.65 13.78 -9.53
CA LEU A 21 17.18 12.46 -9.14
C LEU A 21 17.16 11.60 -10.40
N ALA A 22 17.70 10.39 -10.30
CA ALA A 22 17.33 9.31 -11.20
C ALA A 22 15.82 9.42 -11.42
N GLN A 23 15.39 9.49 -12.68
CA GLN A 23 13.99 9.73 -13.06
C GLN A 23 13.07 8.94 -12.13
N ALA A 24 12.37 9.64 -11.23
CA ALA A 24 11.58 8.99 -10.19
C ALA A 24 10.63 8.00 -10.85
N ILE A 25 10.77 6.72 -10.52
CA ILE A 25 9.91 5.69 -11.07
C ILE A 25 8.57 5.83 -10.36
N SER A 26 7.53 6.23 -11.09
CA SER A 26 6.16 6.27 -10.58
C SER A 26 5.33 5.13 -11.15
N ARG A 27 4.42 4.58 -10.34
CA ARG A 27 3.39 3.63 -10.78
C ARG A 27 2.11 3.80 -9.95
N TYR A 28 1.02 3.23 -10.41
CA TYR A 28 -0.23 3.23 -9.65
C TYR A 28 -0.36 1.91 -8.90
N PHE A 29 -1.06 1.93 -7.77
CA PHE A 29 -1.51 0.72 -7.12
C PHE A 29 -2.98 0.89 -6.76
N THR A 30 -3.74 -0.19 -6.89
CA THR A 30 -5.11 -0.23 -6.44
C THR A 30 -5.20 -1.11 -5.20
N ASP A 31 -5.70 -0.53 -4.12
CA ASP A 31 -6.00 -1.23 -2.88
C ASP A 31 -7.36 -1.90 -3.02
N LEU A 32 -7.42 -3.22 -2.88
CA LEU A 32 -8.67 -3.98 -3.00
C LEU A 32 -9.39 -3.98 -1.66
N ASP A 33 -10.63 -3.51 -1.66
CA ASP A 33 -11.50 -3.53 -0.48
C ASP A 33 -12.39 -4.80 -0.47
N ALA A 34 -12.09 -5.69 0.46
CA ALA A 34 -12.84 -6.91 0.67
C ALA A 34 -14.30 -6.65 1.06
N SER A 35 -14.58 -5.56 1.79
CA SER A 35 -15.94 -5.19 2.22
C SER A 35 -16.80 -4.70 1.06
N ALA A 36 -16.19 -4.03 0.08
CA ALA A 36 -16.81 -3.63 -1.18
C ALA A 36 -16.81 -4.76 -2.24
N ALA A 37 -16.31 -5.95 -1.89
CA ALA A 37 -16.21 -7.10 -2.78
C ALA A 37 -15.49 -6.74 -4.10
N GLN A 38 -14.36 -6.05 -3.98
CA GLN A 38 -13.56 -5.61 -5.12
C GLN A 38 -12.73 -6.76 -5.69
N TYR A 39 -12.77 -6.95 -7.01
CA TYR A 39 -11.97 -7.94 -7.73
C TYR A 39 -11.87 -7.58 -9.21
N TYR A 40 -11.13 -8.38 -9.97
CA TYR A 40 -11.10 -8.28 -11.41
C TYR A 40 -11.55 -9.57 -12.10
N GLU A 41 -12.32 -9.44 -13.18
CA GLU A 41 -12.85 -10.54 -13.99
C GLU A 41 -12.22 -10.55 -15.38
N LEU A 42 -11.66 -11.69 -15.78
CA LEU A 42 -11.14 -11.89 -17.14
C LEU A 42 -12.30 -12.26 -18.07
N SER A 43 -12.27 -11.75 -19.29
CA SER A 43 -13.27 -12.08 -20.32
C SER A 43 -13.20 -13.54 -20.81
N SER A 44 -12.12 -14.25 -20.48
CA SER A 44 -11.94 -15.69 -20.74
C SER A 44 -10.99 -16.29 -19.69
N SER A 45 -11.18 -17.57 -19.38
CA SER A 45 -10.25 -18.29 -18.50
C SER A 45 -8.87 -18.42 -19.12
N VAL A 46 -7.85 -18.32 -18.28
CA VAL A 46 -6.46 -18.65 -18.58
C VAL A 46 -6.24 -20.09 -18.17
N VAL A 47 -5.67 -20.89 -19.06
CA VAL A 47 -5.36 -22.31 -18.84
C VAL A 47 -3.85 -22.48 -18.95
N LEU A 48 -3.22 -22.99 -17.89
CA LEU A 48 -1.79 -23.30 -17.84
C LEU A 48 -1.61 -24.83 -17.76
N SER A 49 -1.26 -25.42 -18.89
CA SER A 49 -1.01 -26.86 -19.04
C SER A 49 0.48 -27.20 -18.93
N GLY A 50 0.80 -28.38 -18.40
CA GLY A 50 2.19 -28.86 -18.28
C GLY A 50 3.06 -27.94 -17.40
N ASP A 51 4.30 -27.70 -17.81
CA ASP A 51 5.20 -26.80 -17.10
C ASP A 51 4.70 -25.35 -17.19
N PHE A 52 4.71 -24.62 -16.07
CA PHE A 52 4.26 -23.24 -16.04
C PHE A 52 4.95 -22.44 -14.96
N GLU A 53 4.92 -21.11 -15.13
CA GLU A 53 5.29 -20.16 -14.09
C GLU A 53 4.20 -19.11 -13.92
N ILE A 54 3.89 -18.75 -12.68
CA ILE A 54 3.06 -17.60 -12.33
C ILE A 54 3.89 -16.68 -11.42
N GLU A 55 3.97 -15.40 -11.77
CA GLU A 55 4.55 -14.35 -10.94
C GLU A 55 3.51 -13.24 -10.70
N PHE A 56 3.42 -12.74 -9.46
CA PHE A 56 2.68 -11.52 -9.15
C PHE A 56 3.22 -10.90 -7.87
N LYS A 57 2.85 -9.64 -7.61
CA LYS A 57 3.14 -9.00 -6.32
C LYS A 57 1.85 -8.74 -5.56
N ALA A 58 1.88 -8.97 -4.25
CA ALA A 58 0.75 -8.65 -3.39
C ALA A 58 1.20 -8.23 -1.99
N SER A 59 0.37 -7.40 -1.35
CA SER A 59 0.46 -7.07 0.07
C SER A 59 -0.86 -7.45 0.73
N THR A 60 -0.81 -8.05 1.92
CA THR A 60 -2.01 -8.48 2.66
C THR A 60 -2.08 -7.82 4.03
N VAL A 61 -3.29 -7.46 4.46
CA VAL A 61 -3.54 -6.74 5.73
C VAL A 61 -3.92 -7.66 6.91
N GLY A 62 -3.88 -8.99 6.73
CA GLY A 62 -4.25 -9.97 7.77
C GLY A 62 -5.40 -10.93 7.39
N THR A 63 -5.73 -11.85 8.30
CA THR A 63 -6.52 -13.10 8.14
C THR A 63 -7.98 -12.99 7.62
N PRO A 64 -8.62 -14.10 7.14
CA PRO A 64 -8.14 -15.50 7.12
C PRO A 64 -7.88 -16.12 5.74
N TYR A 65 -8.20 -15.48 4.63
CA TYR A 65 -7.86 -15.98 3.30
C TYR A 65 -7.73 -14.80 2.36
N ALA A 66 -6.56 -14.65 1.73
CA ALA A 66 -6.31 -13.63 0.72
C ALA A 66 -6.11 -14.33 -0.62
N PRO A 67 -7.20 -14.67 -1.34
CA PRO A 67 -7.07 -15.40 -2.58
C PRO A 67 -6.69 -14.43 -3.71
N PHE A 68 -5.64 -14.79 -4.43
CA PHE A 68 -5.02 -13.92 -5.42
C PHE A 68 -5.56 -14.20 -6.81
N LEU A 69 -5.56 -15.46 -7.20
CA LEU A 69 -5.97 -15.95 -8.51
C LEU A 69 -6.89 -17.15 -8.31
N GLY A 70 -7.86 -17.35 -9.19
CA GLY A 70 -8.55 -18.62 -9.23
C GLY A 70 -9.70 -18.69 -10.22
N ASN A 71 -10.32 -19.86 -10.28
CA ASN A 71 -11.46 -20.13 -11.13
C ASN A 71 -12.78 -19.78 -10.41
N LYS A 72 -13.71 -19.13 -11.13
CA LYS A 72 -15.07 -18.74 -10.71
C LYS A 72 -15.96 -19.93 -10.39
N LEU A 73 -15.85 -20.99 -11.17
CA LEU A 73 -16.74 -22.16 -11.14
C LEU A 73 -16.20 -23.29 -10.26
N ASN A 74 -14.90 -23.32 -10.03
CA ASN A 74 -14.25 -24.44 -9.36
C ASN A 74 -13.28 -23.98 -8.24
N LEU A 75 -13.42 -24.58 -7.06
CA LEU A 75 -12.53 -24.41 -5.91
C LEU A 75 -11.26 -25.25 -5.98
N ASP A 76 -11.02 -25.92 -7.08
CA ASP A 76 -9.86 -26.79 -7.24
C ASP A 76 -8.67 -26.10 -7.88
N ASN A 77 -8.84 -24.89 -8.44
CA ASN A 77 -7.76 -24.10 -9.02
C ASN A 77 -7.72 -22.68 -8.43
N TYR A 78 -6.72 -22.41 -7.58
CA TYR A 78 -6.45 -21.06 -7.06
C TYR A 78 -5.06 -20.91 -6.44
N CYS A 79 -4.60 -19.66 -6.35
CA CYS A 79 -3.48 -19.25 -5.48
C CYS A 79 -4.02 -18.36 -4.37
N ASP A 80 -3.59 -18.55 -3.12
CA ASP A 80 -3.97 -17.71 -1.99
C ASP A 80 -2.89 -17.66 -0.90
N LEU A 81 -3.16 -16.88 0.14
CA LEU A 81 -2.60 -17.10 1.48
C LEU A 81 -3.63 -17.77 2.36
N ASN A 82 -3.19 -18.79 3.10
CA ASN A 82 -4.01 -19.41 4.14
C ASN A 82 -4.14 -18.51 5.39
N PRO A 83 -4.88 -18.92 6.43
CA PRO A 83 -5.03 -18.11 7.65
C PRO A 83 -3.74 -17.92 8.46
N ALA A 84 -2.68 -18.67 8.14
CA ALA A 84 -1.35 -18.47 8.72
C ALA A 84 -0.46 -17.57 7.84
N ASN A 85 -1.03 -16.89 6.84
CA ASN A 85 -0.32 -16.06 5.87
C ASN A 85 0.74 -16.84 5.06
N GLN A 86 0.50 -18.13 4.82
CA GLN A 86 1.43 -18.99 4.06
C GLN A 86 1.00 -19.08 2.60
N PRO A 87 1.93 -18.89 1.63
CA PRO A 87 1.67 -19.08 0.21
C PRO A 87 1.14 -20.48 -0.09
N ARG A 88 0.05 -20.54 -0.87
CA ARG A 88 -0.59 -21.79 -1.24
C ARG A 88 -1.12 -21.71 -2.66
N ILE A 89 -1.02 -22.83 -3.37
CA ILE A 89 -1.70 -23.07 -4.63
C ILE A 89 -2.45 -24.39 -4.53
N LYS A 90 -3.65 -24.42 -5.08
CA LYS A 90 -4.43 -25.64 -5.27
C LYS A 90 -4.56 -25.88 -6.77
N ILE A 91 -4.21 -27.08 -7.22
CA ILE A 91 -4.26 -27.50 -8.62
C ILE A 91 -5.11 -28.78 -8.70
N ASN A 92 -6.27 -28.67 -9.33
CA ASN A 92 -7.25 -29.75 -9.47
C ASN A 92 -7.54 -30.58 -8.18
N GLY A 93 -7.61 -29.93 -7.01
CA GLY A 93 -7.89 -30.62 -5.75
C GLY A 93 -6.68 -30.72 -4.83
N ASP A 94 -5.48 -30.83 -5.43
CA ASP A 94 -4.23 -31.02 -4.71
C ASP A 94 -3.72 -29.70 -4.17
N ILE A 95 -3.49 -29.65 -2.86
CA ILE A 95 -3.03 -28.45 -2.16
C ILE A 95 -1.51 -28.51 -1.96
N CYS A 96 -0.80 -27.53 -2.49
CA CYS A 96 0.62 -27.31 -2.26
C CYS A 96 0.81 -26.01 -1.47
N GLN A 97 1.41 -26.11 -0.28
CA GLN A 97 1.44 -25.01 0.68
C GLN A 97 2.83 -24.88 1.30
N ALA A 98 3.37 -23.66 1.32
CA ALA A 98 4.60 -23.35 2.03
C ALA A 98 4.41 -23.45 3.56
N THR A 99 5.51 -23.66 4.27
CA THR A 99 5.51 -23.77 5.75
C THR A 99 5.79 -22.45 6.46
N GLU A 100 6.33 -21.47 5.74
CA GLU A 100 6.69 -20.16 6.26
C GLU A 100 5.63 -19.13 5.88
N SER A 101 5.43 -18.15 6.76
CA SER A 101 4.48 -17.05 6.58
C SER A 101 5.15 -15.88 5.89
N VAL A 102 4.46 -15.23 4.94
CA VAL A 102 4.93 -13.95 4.39
C VAL A 102 4.70 -12.82 5.41
N PRO A 103 5.48 -11.72 5.35
CA PRO A 103 5.19 -10.53 6.12
C PRO A 103 3.82 -9.93 5.72
N THR A 104 3.09 -9.39 6.69
CA THR A 104 1.89 -8.58 6.43
C THR A 104 2.28 -7.16 6.03
N GLU A 105 1.42 -6.49 5.27
CA GLU A 105 1.55 -5.08 4.87
C GLU A 105 2.82 -4.76 4.05
N VAL A 106 3.50 -5.80 3.57
CA VAL A 106 4.67 -5.70 2.70
C VAL A 106 4.29 -6.21 1.32
N LEU A 107 4.60 -5.43 0.29
CA LEU A 107 4.47 -5.85 -1.09
C LEU A 107 5.56 -6.88 -1.42
N ASP A 108 5.18 -8.15 -1.41
CA ASP A 108 6.04 -9.29 -1.73
C ASP A 108 5.78 -9.79 -3.14
N THR A 109 6.80 -10.36 -3.79
CA THR A 109 6.72 -10.98 -5.11
C THR A 109 6.57 -12.48 -4.94
N PHE A 110 5.45 -13.04 -5.37
CA PHE A 110 5.15 -14.47 -5.32
C PHE A 110 5.51 -15.12 -6.66
N ARG A 111 6.12 -16.31 -6.60
CA ARG A 111 6.42 -17.14 -7.76
C ARG A 111 5.97 -18.57 -7.51
N PHE A 112 5.16 -19.09 -8.43
CA PHE A 112 4.75 -20.50 -8.48
C PHE A 112 5.27 -21.09 -9.78
N LEU A 113 6.28 -21.95 -9.69
CA LEU A 113 6.91 -22.61 -10.84
C LEU A 113 6.64 -24.11 -10.77
N ARG A 114 5.90 -24.65 -11.73
CA ARG A 114 5.75 -26.09 -11.91
C ARG A 114 6.65 -26.58 -13.04
N VAL A 115 7.46 -27.59 -12.75
CA VAL A 115 8.22 -28.37 -13.74
C VAL A 115 7.85 -29.82 -13.51
N THR A 116 7.29 -30.47 -14.52
CA THR A 116 6.66 -31.79 -14.46
C THR A 116 5.59 -31.86 -13.36
N ASP A 117 5.84 -32.64 -12.32
CA ASP A 117 5.03 -32.88 -11.14
C ASP A 117 5.60 -32.17 -9.90
N VAL A 118 6.65 -31.36 -10.06
CA VAL A 118 7.29 -30.64 -8.95
C VAL A 118 6.92 -29.16 -9.01
N LEU A 119 6.32 -28.67 -7.93
CA LEU A 119 6.03 -27.26 -7.73
C LEU A 119 7.06 -26.64 -6.79
N ASN A 120 7.68 -25.55 -7.23
CA ASN A 120 8.43 -24.62 -6.42
C ASN A 120 7.58 -23.37 -6.13
N ILE A 121 7.39 -23.06 -4.86
CA ILE A 121 6.80 -21.83 -4.37
C ILE A 121 7.94 -20.98 -3.80
N SER A 122 8.11 -19.76 -4.30
CA SER A 122 9.09 -18.82 -3.77
C SER A 122 8.54 -17.41 -3.64
N THR A 123 9.14 -16.63 -2.74
CA THR A 123 8.82 -15.22 -2.55
C THR A 123 10.07 -14.36 -2.48
N SER A 124 9.96 -13.04 -2.73
CA SER A 124 11.09 -12.13 -2.54
C SER A 124 11.50 -11.96 -1.07
N SER A 125 10.59 -12.22 -0.11
CA SER A 125 10.93 -12.26 1.33
C SER A 125 11.74 -13.49 1.76
N GLY A 126 12.09 -14.37 0.82
CA GLY A 126 13.01 -15.49 1.05
C GLY A 126 12.34 -16.84 1.28
N ILE A 127 11.00 -16.92 1.32
CA ILE A 127 10.30 -18.20 1.39
C ILE A 127 10.64 -19.02 0.15
N THR A 128 11.04 -20.27 0.35
CA THR A 128 11.22 -21.26 -0.71
C THR A 128 10.68 -22.60 -0.25
N TYR A 129 9.79 -23.20 -1.03
CA TYR A 129 9.18 -24.49 -0.74
C TYR A 129 9.05 -25.30 -2.02
N THR A 130 9.41 -26.58 -1.95
CA THR A 130 9.31 -27.50 -3.10
C THR A 130 8.52 -28.72 -2.69
N THR A 131 7.54 -29.12 -3.52
CA THR A 131 6.70 -30.30 -3.26
C THR A 131 6.27 -30.95 -4.57
N HIS A 132 5.80 -32.19 -4.49
CA HIS A 132 5.06 -32.79 -5.58
C HIS A 132 3.64 -32.21 -5.65
N CYS A 133 3.12 -32.08 -6.86
CA CYS A 133 1.82 -31.49 -7.16
C CYS A 133 1.14 -32.23 -8.32
N SER A 134 -0.14 -31.93 -8.54
CA SER A 134 -0.88 -32.42 -9.72
C SER A 134 -0.21 -31.95 -11.03
N THR A 135 -0.24 -32.81 -12.06
CA THR A 135 0.16 -32.46 -13.44
C THR A 135 -0.99 -31.90 -14.26
N GLU A 136 -2.20 -31.81 -13.69
CA GLU A 136 -3.41 -31.29 -14.34
C GLU A 136 -3.32 -29.79 -14.62
N ASP A 137 -4.24 -29.27 -15.44
CA ASP A 137 -4.24 -27.86 -15.80
C ASP A 137 -4.55 -26.95 -14.60
N PHE A 138 -3.80 -25.87 -14.46
CA PHE A 138 -4.18 -24.77 -13.57
C PHE A 138 -5.00 -23.75 -14.36
N VAL A 139 -6.21 -23.45 -13.89
CA VAL A 139 -7.16 -22.57 -14.58
C VAL A 139 -7.59 -21.41 -13.69
N PHE A 140 -7.55 -20.18 -14.19
CA PHE A 140 -8.07 -19.02 -13.48
C PHE A 140 -8.78 -18.03 -14.41
N ASP A 141 -9.76 -17.33 -13.89
CA ASP A 141 -10.52 -16.28 -14.57
C ASP A 141 -10.82 -15.06 -13.68
N PHE A 142 -10.42 -15.12 -12.40
CA PHE A 142 -10.50 -14.02 -11.45
C PHE A 142 -9.15 -13.66 -10.84
N VAL A 143 -9.01 -12.38 -10.54
CA VAL A 143 -7.92 -11.80 -9.75
C VAL A 143 -8.50 -11.08 -8.53
N GLY A 144 -7.90 -11.28 -7.36
CA GLY A 144 -8.44 -10.86 -6.05
C GLY A 144 -9.61 -11.74 -5.58
N ARG A 145 -9.54 -13.02 -5.95
CA ARG A 145 -10.62 -14.00 -6.10
C ARG A 145 -11.79 -13.89 -5.10
N ARG A 146 -12.99 -13.94 -5.68
CA ARG A 146 -14.29 -14.13 -5.04
C ARG A 146 -14.51 -15.57 -4.60
N PHE A 147 -14.48 -15.86 -3.30
CA PHE A 147 -14.94 -17.14 -2.73
C PHE A 147 -16.03 -16.92 -1.69
N GLY A 148 -17.31 -17.10 -2.07
CA GLY A 148 -18.41 -16.73 -1.18
C GLY A 148 -18.31 -15.26 -0.79
N SER A 149 -18.05 -14.98 0.50
CA SER A 149 -17.81 -13.63 1.05
C SER A 149 -16.33 -13.31 1.29
N THR A 150 -15.41 -14.17 0.82
CA THR A 150 -13.96 -13.96 0.95
C THR A 150 -13.43 -13.26 -0.29
N PHE A 151 -12.72 -12.16 -0.04
CA PHE A 151 -12.02 -11.33 -1.02
C PHE A 151 -10.64 -11.02 -0.47
N ILE A 152 -9.69 -10.72 -1.36
CA ILE A 152 -8.43 -10.13 -0.93
C ILE A 152 -8.69 -8.74 -0.33
N SER A 153 -7.92 -8.37 0.68
CA SER A 153 -7.73 -6.98 1.09
C SER A 153 -6.26 -6.62 0.99
N GLY A 154 -5.96 -5.52 0.31
CA GLY A 154 -4.61 -5.03 0.06
C GLY A 154 -4.27 -4.83 -1.42
N PHE A 155 -2.98 -4.65 -1.70
CA PHE A 155 -2.50 -4.35 -3.04
C PHE A 155 -2.23 -5.62 -3.85
N MET A 156 -2.51 -5.54 -5.15
CA MET A 156 -2.01 -6.51 -6.13
C MET A 156 -1.42 -5.81 -7.35
N SER A 157 -0.31 -6.32 -7.87
CA SER A 157 0.32 -5.77 -9.07
C SER A 157 1.04 -6.80 -9.93
N GLY A 158 1.15 -6.48 -11.22
CA GLY A 158 2.08 -7.11 -12.16
C GLY A 158 1.95 -8.63 -12.27
N ILE A 159 0.76 -9.13 -12.60
CA ILE A 159 0.56 -10.57 -12.80
C ILE A 159 1.12 -10.97 -14.16
N LYS A 160 1.97 -11.99 -14.15
CA LYS A 160 2.50 -12.63 -15.34
C LYS A 160 2.39 -14.14 -15.23
N ALA A 161 2.09 -14.79 -16.35
CA ALA A 161 2.09 -16.24 -16.42
C ALA A 161 2.72 -16.73 -17.72
N TRP A 162 3.53 -17.78 -17.60
CA TRP A 162 4.20 -18.47 -18.69
C TRP A 162 3.76 -19.93 -18.74
N SER A 163 3.69 -20.50 -19.94
CA SER A 163 3.39 -21.92 -20.15
C SER A 163 4.48 -22.58 -20.99
N GLY A 164 4.64 -23.90 -20.86
CA GLY A 164 5.69 -24.67 -21.52
C GLY A 164 7.07 -24.48 -20.89
N GLY A 165 7.15 -23.93 -19.67
CA GLY A 165 8.40 -23.66 -18.99
C GLY A 165 8.32 -22.50 -17.99
N ASP A 166 9.46 -21.86 -17.77
CA ASP A 166 9.63 -20.74 -16.85
C ASP A 166 9.68 -19.41 -17.64
N ARG A 167 9.93 -18.28 -16.97
CA ARG A 167 10.04 -16.96 -17.62
C ARG A 167 11.12 -16.86 -18.72
N ASN A 168 12.08 -17.78 -18.75
CA ASN A 168 13.21 -17.78 -19.68
C ASN A 168 13.02 -18.77 -20.84
N THR A 169 12.26 -19.84 -20.62
CA THR A 169 12.08 -20.93 -21.59
C THR A 169 10.66 -21.07 -22.13
N GLY A 170 9.66 -20.60 -21.38
CA GLY A 170 8.24 -20.70 -21.73
C GLY A 170 7.70 -19.51 -22.51
N ASP A 171 6.48 -19.66 -23.00
CA ASP A 171 5.74 -18.62 -23.70
C ASP A 171 4.94 -17.77 -22.71
N LEU A 172 5.06 -16.45 -22.78
CA LEU A 172 4.26 -15.52 -21.98
C LEU A 172 2.78 -15.55 -22.43
N ILE A 173 1.88 -16.02 -21.58
CA ILE A 173 0.45 -16.17 -21.86
C ILE A 173 -0.36 -15.00 -21.29
N VAL A 174 0.08 -14.46 -20.16
CA VAL A 174 -0.61 -13.37 -19.44
C VAL A 174 0.41 -12.34 -18.99
N ASP A 175 0.14 -11.07 -19.25
CA ASP A 175 0.82 -9.91 -18.68
C ASP A 175 -0.21 -8.83 -18.35
N LEU A 176 -0.67 -8.83 -17.10
CA LEU A 176 -1.68 -7.90 -16.58
C LEU A 176 -1.02 -6.81 -15.73
N PRO A 177 -0.91 -5.59 -16.27
CA PRO A 177 -0.26 -4.49 -15.57
C PRO A 177 -1.22 -3.81 -14.60
N LEU A 178 -1.58 -4.52 -13.52
CA LEU A 178 -2.49 -4.02 -12.47
C LEU A 178 -1.91 -2.85 -11.65
N ASP A 179 -0.64 -2.51 -11.89
CA ASP A 179 0.04 -1.31 -11.39
C ASP A 179 -0.12 -0.07 -12.30
N LYS A 180 -1.14 -0.08 -13.15
CA LYS A 180 -1.55 1.06 -13.96
C LYS A 180 -2.80 1.69 -13.38
N LYS A 181 -2.95 3.00 -13.63
CA LYS A 181 -4.17 3.73 -13.30
C LYS A 181 -5.36 3.02 -13.92
N ILE A 182 -6.37 2.73 -13.11
CA ILE A 182 -7.62 2.17 -13.60
C ILE A 182 -8.30 3.21 -14.51
N PRO A 183 -8.55 2.88 -15.79
CA PRO A 183 -9.27 3.76 -16.68
C PRO A 183 -10.75 3.83 -16.32
N ILE A 184 -11.45 4.84 -16.85
CA ILE A 184 -12.88 5.07 -16.58
C ILE A 184 -13.76 3.91 -17.07
N ASP A 185 -13.32 3.16 -18.08
CA ASP A 185 -14.02 1.97 -18.58
C ASP A 185 -13.66 0.68 -17.81
N GLY A 186 -12.71 0.74 -16.87
CA GLY A 186 -12.28 -0.41 -16.07
C GLY A 186 -11.58 -1.52 -16.87
N ILE A 187 -11.21 -1.28 -18.13
CA ILE A 187 -10.58 -2.28 -19.00
C ILE A 187 -9.06 -2.19 -18.87
N ILE A 188 -8.41 -3.25 -18.41
CA ILE A 188 -6.95 -3.36 -18.45
C ILE A 188 -6.56 -4.36 -19.55
N GLN A 189 -5.62 -3.95 -20.41
CA GLN A 189 -5.18 -4.77 -21.53
C GLN A 189 -4.09 -5.76 -21.09
N ASN A 190 -4.29 -7.03 -21.39
CA ASN A 190 -3.24 -8.05 -21.38
C ASN A 190 -2.22 -7.75 -22.50
N ARG A 191 -0.92 -7.68 -22.16
CA ARG A 191 0.15 -7.29 -23.11
C ARG A 191 0.94 -8.46 -23.69
N ALA A 192 0.56 -9.70 -23.43
CA ALA A 192 1.28 -10.88 -23.93
C ALA A 192 1.55 -10.76 -25.45
N ALA A 193 2.84 -10.67 -25.81
CA ALA A 193 3.27 -10.48 -27.18
C ALA A 193 3.33 -11.82 -27.90
N GLY A 194 2.33 -12.13 -28.73
CA GLY A 194 2.48 -13.14 -29.79
C GLY A 194 1.65 -14.42 -29.70
N ASN A 195 0.66 -14.53 -28.80
CA ASN A 195 -0.23 -15.70 -28.82
C ASN A 195 -1.51 -15.41 -29.66
N PRO A 196 -1.82 -16.22 -30.70
CA PRO A 196 -2.97 -16.02 -31.58
C PRO A 196 -4.27 -16.43 -30.86
N GLY A 197 -4.74 -15.56 -29.95
CA GLY A 197 -5.96 -15.74 -29.15
C GLY A 197 -6.29 -14.61 -28.16
N ALA A 198 -5.49 -13.54 -28.06
CA ALA A 198 -5.83 -12.38 -27.23
C ALA A 198 -7.08 -11.65 -27.80
N PRO A 199 -8.07 -11.23 -26.98
CA PRO A 199 -7.85 -10.64 -25.66
C PRO A 199 -8.70 -11.25 -24.54
N SER A 200 -8.03 -11.74 -23.48
CA SER A 200 -8.61 -11.68 -22.14
C SER A 200 -8.51 -10.22 -21.67
N HIS A 201 -9.57 -9.44 -21.89
CA HIS A 201 -9.73 -8.15 -21.23
C HIS A 201 -10.07 -8.42 -19.78
N ILE A 202 -9.40 -7.73 -18.88
CA ILE A 202 -9.77 -7.77 -17.47
C ILE A 202 -10.66 -6.56 -17.17
N THR A 203 -11.81 -6.84 -16.56
CA THR A 203 -12.79 -5.85 -16.13
C THR A 203 -12.64 -5.68 -14.62
N ALA A 204 -12.47 -4.43 -14.18
CA ALA A 204 -12.50 -4.10 -12.76
C ALA A 204 -13.95 -4.14 -12.24
N VAL A 205 -14.20 -4.87 -11.15
CA VAL A 205 -15.54 -5.03 -10.56
C VAL A 205 -15.60 -4.34 -9.21
N ASN A 206 -16.46 -3.33 -9.08
CA ASN A 206 -16.58 -2.45 -7.90
C ASN A 206 -15.34 -1.60 -7.59
N LEU A 207 -14.39 -1.51 -8.53
CA LEU A 207 -13.23 -0.62 -8.41
C LEU A 207 -13.47 0.66 -9.21
N LEU A 208 -13.26 1.80 -8.58
CA LEU A 208 -13.32 3.13 -9.18
C LEU A 208 -11.91 3.64 -9.51
N PRO A 209 -11.75 4.56 -10.49
CA PRO A 209 -10.46 5.20 -10.73
C PRO A 209 -9.86 5.92 -9.51
N SER A 210 -10.68 6.27 -8.51
CA SER A 210 -10.26 6.85 -7.23
C SER A 210 -9.62 5.84 -6.28
N ASP A 211 -9.78 4.55 -6.52
CA ASP A 211 -9.18 3.48 -5.69
C ASP A 211 -7.72 3.24 -6.07
N SER A 212 -7.27 3.80 -7.21
CA SER A 212 -5.88 3.81 -7.62
C SER A 212 -5.16 5.05 -7.07
N GLU A 213 -4.10 4.82 -6.31
CA GLU A 213 -3.20 5.87 -5.82
C GLU A 213 -1.87 5.82 -6.59
N ARG A 214 -1.28 6.98 -6.90
CA ARG A 214 0.05 7.06 -7.52
C ARG A 214 1.11 6.98 -6.44
N TYR A 215 2.11 6.14 -6.69
CA TYR A 215 3.27 6.00 -5.83
C TYR A 215 4.57 6.33 -6.57
N GLU A 216 5.54 6.84 -5.82
CA GLU A 216 6.91 7.08 -6.24
C GLU A 216 7.87 6.12 -5.54
N GLN A 217 8.82 5.54 -6.28
CA GLN A 217 9.80 4.64 -5.69
C GLN A 217 10.79 5.40 -4.81
N ILE A 218 11.03 4.88 -3.61
CA ILE A 218 12.05 5.34 -2.65
C ILE A 218 12.90 4.14 -2.21
N ASP A 219 14.00 4.40 -1.48
CA ASP A 219 14.99 3.38 -1.11
C ASP A 219 14.39 2.13 -0.43
N ILE A 220 13.35 2.32 0.38
CA ILE A 220 12.74 1.26 1.19
C ILE A 220 11.40 0.74 0.64
N GLY A 221 10.92 1.28 -0.47
CA GLY A 221 9.58 0.95 -0.98
C GLY A 221 8.98 2.02 -1.89
N TRP A 222 7.70 2.32 -1.68
CA TRP A 222 6.89 3.20 -2.52
C TRP A 222 6.15 4.19 -1.64
N ILE A 223 6.27 5.49 -1.93
CA ILE A 223 5.58 6.55 -1.20
C ILE A 223 4.41 7.08 -2.03
N GLY A 224 3.23 7.17 -1.40
CA GLY A 224 1.97 7.59 -2.02
C GLY A 224 1.84 9.10 -2.23
N GLU A 225 0.62 9.53 -2.51
CA GLU A 225 0.30 10.94 -2.70
C GLU A 225 0.21 11.67 -1.35
N GLU A 226 0.32 13.00 -1.39
CA GLU A 226 0.12 13.84 -0.21
C GLU A 226 -1.35 13.77 0.24
N ILE A 227 -1.57 13.34 1.47
CA ILE A 227 -2.92 13.20 2.07
C ILE A 227 -3.22 14.41 2.95
N TRP A 228 -2.21 15.06 3.53
CA TRP A 228 -2.45 16.25 4.33
C TRP A 228 -2.71 17.46 3.43
N PRO A 229 -3.87 18.13 3.55
CA PRO A 229 -4.19 19.24 2.68
C PRO A 229 -3.22 20.40 2.92
N SER A 230 -2.83 21.07 1.83
CA SER A 230 -1.99 22.27 1.91
C SER A 230 -2.77 23.53 2.28
N ASP A 231 -4.10 23.45 2.27
CA ASP A 231 -5.02 24.52 2.64
C ASP A 231 -5.85 24.14 3.87
N ASP A 232 -6.62 25.11 4.37
CA ASP A 232 -7.43 24.92 5.58
C ASP A 232 -8.65 24.00 5.35
N GLN A 233 -8.84 23.48 4.12
CA GLN A 233 -10.00 22.66 3.80
C GLN A 233 -9.76 21.20 4.21
N GLY A 234 -10.71 20.65 4.97
CA GLY A 234 -10.71 19.24 5.36
C GLY A 234 -9.97 18.90 6.66
N VAL A 235 -9.17 19.83 7.21
CA VAL A 235 -8.60 19.69 8.57
C VAL A 235 -9.65 20.03 9.61
N ASN A 236 -9.95 19.07 10.48
CA ASN A 236 -10.82 19.29 11.62
C ASN A 236 -10.01 19.79 12.81
N ILE A 237 -10.62 20.64 13.62
CA ILE A 237 -10.01 21.29 14.78
C ILE A 237 -10.84 20.96 16.01
N TYR A 238 -10.19 20.70 17.14
CA TYR A 238 -10.86 20.56 18.44
C TYR A 238 -10.06 21.22 19.56
N GLY A 239 -10.78 21.58 20.64
CA GLY A 239 -10.22 22.36 21.74
C GLY A 239 -9.78 23.75 21.28
N ASP A 240 -8.68 24.23 21.83
CA ASP A 240 -8.09 25.55 21.53
C ASP A 240 -7.12 25.55 20.34
N ALA A 241 -7.02 24.44 19.60
CA ALA A 241 -6.12 24.40 18.44
C ALA A 241 -6.62 25.31 17.31
N THR A 242 -5.72 25.70 16.41
CA THR A 242 -6.09 26.35 15.15
C THR A 242 -5.33 25.70 13.99
N TYR A 243 -5.89 25.83 12.79
CA TYR A 243 -5.22 25.46 11.54
C TYR A 243 -5.44 26.60 10.55
N THR A 244 -4.36 27.28 10.15
CA THR A 244 -4.44 28.45 9.27
C THR A 244 -3.21 28.53 8.40
N ASP A 245 -3.39 28.69 7.10
CA ASP A 245 -2.32 28.79 6.10
C ASP A 245 -1.33 27.61 6.18
N GLY A 246 -1.85 26.40 6.39
CA GLY A 246 -1.06 25.19 6.51
C GLY A 246 -0.30 25.02 7.84
N VAL A 247 -0.55 25.89 8.82
CA VAL A 247 0.07 25.87 10.15
C VAL A 247 -0.92 25.37 11.19
N ALA A 248 -0.59 24.25 11.84
CA ALA A 248 -1.30 23.77 13.01
C ALA A 248 -0.74 24.43 14.27
N HIS A 249 -1.55 25.18 15.00
CA HIS A 249 -1.20 25.67 16.34
C HIS A 249 -1.93 24.82 17.36
N VAL A 250 -1.18 24.04 18.14
CA VAL A 250 -1.72 23.21 19.21
C VAL A 250 -1.40 23.90 20.54
N THR A 251 -2.41 24.51 21.12
CA THR A 251 -2.34 25.16 22.43
C THR A 251 -3.48 24.69 23.32
N ASN A 252 -3.39 24.89 24.62
CA ASN A 252 -4.48 24.67 25.56
C ASN A 252 -4.94 25.95 26.26
N ASN A 253 -4.36 27.12 25.96
CA ASN A 253 -4.68 28.39 26.64
C ASN A 253 -4.73 28.28 28.18
N GLY A 254 -3.97 27.34 28.77
CA GLY A 254 -4.00 27.04 30.21
C GLY A 254 -5.12 26.11 30.71
N THR A 255 -5.90 25.47 29.83
CA THR A 255 -6.95 24.50 30.16
C THR A 255 -6.43 23.06 30.21
N THR A 256 -7.22 22.16 30.82
CA THR A 256 -6.97 20.71 30.81
C THR A 256 -7.74 19.98 29.71
N GLU A 257 -8.29 20.67 28.71
CA GLU A 257 -9.06 20.06 27.61
C GLU A 257 -8.17 19.67 26.43
N LEU A 258 -8.41 18.50 25.82
CA LEU A 258 -7.65 18.05 24.65
C LEU A 258 -7.78 19.06 23.51
N SER A 259 -6.66 19.36 22.87
CA SER A 259 -6.59 20.22 21.69
C SER A 259 -5.73 19.59 20.62
N GLY A 260 -6.13 19.79 19.37
CA GLY A 260 -5.42 19.27 18.22
C GLY A 260 -6.13 19.53 16.91
N VAL A 261 -5.45 19.13 15.84
CA VAL A 261 -5.96 19.14 14.48
C VAL A 261 -5.92 17.72 13.93
N TYR A 262 -6.88 17.37 13.08
CA TYR A 262 -6.96 16.01 12.55
C TYR A 262 -7.63 15.88 11.18
N LEU A 263 -7.27 14.79 10.49
CA LEU A 263 -7.92 14.28 9.29
C LEU A 263 -8.51 12.90 9.54
N THR A 264 -9.65 12.58 8.93
CA THR A 264 -10.27 11.25 9.02
C THR A 264 -10.13 10.51 7.69
N GLN A 265 -8.89 10.22 7.30
CA GLN A 265 -8.56 9.60 6.02
C GLN A 265 -7.59 8.41 6.12
N ALA A 266 -7.11 8.07 7.32
CA ALA A 266 -6.26 6.90 7.47
C ALA A 266 -7.06 5.60 7.32
N VAL A 267 -6.41 4.62 6.71
CA VAL A 267 -6.84 3.22 6.68
C VAL A 267 -6.06 2.46 7.74
N SER A 268 -6.76 1.81 8.66
CA SER A 268 -6.16 0.99 9.70
C SER A 268 -5.33 -0.14 9.08
N GLY A 269 -4.17 -0.42 9.65
CA GLY A 269 -3.16 -1.34 9.11
C GLY A 269 -2.18 -0.66 8.15
N SER A 270 -2.59 0.35 7.38
CA SER A 270 -1.63 1.00 6.47
C SER A 270 -0.53 1.74 7.22
N GLU A 271 0.68 1.70 6.68
CA GLU A 271 1.82 2.49 7.15
C GLU A 271 1.84 3.85 6.45
N TYR A 272 2.26 4.89 7.16
CA TYR A 272 2.38 6.26 6.63
C TYR A 272 3.69 6.87 7.07
N ARG A 273 4.29 7.68 6.19
CA ARG A 273 5.41 8.55 6.51
C ARG A 273 4.90 9.94 6.86
N PHE A 274 5.41 10.46 7.96
CA PHE A 274 5.19 11.82 8.45
C PHE A 274 6.43 12.63 8.33
N GLU A 275 6.29 13.85 7.85
CA GLU A 275 7.34 14.85 7.82
C GLU A 275 6.73 16.20 8.23
N HIS A 276 7.35 16.90 9.17
CA HIS A 276 6.87 18.21 9.60
C HIS A 276 7.94 19.01 10.36
N ASP A 277 7.72 20.32 10.47
CA ASP A 277 8.56 21.23 11.23
C ASP A 277 7.80 21.78 12.43
N VAL A 278 8.37 21.64 13.63
CA VAL A 278 7.85 22.22 14.87
C VAL A 278 8.59 23.52 15.19
N PHE A 279 7.84 24.58 15.48
CA PHE A 279 8.37 25.90 15.85
C PHE A 279 7.47 26.59 16.88
N ASP A 280 7.91 27.75 17.40
CA ASP A 280 7.25 28.47 18.51
C ASP A 280 6.88 27.54 19.67
N PHE A 281 7.82 26.66 20.05
CA PHE A 281 7.58 25.63 21.06
C PHE A 281 7.75 26.20 22.47
N ALA A 282 6.64 26.37 23.16
CA ALA A 282 6.57 26.71 24.57
C ALA A 282 5.90 25.55 25.33
N ASP A 283 6.71 24.87 26.13
CA ASP A 283 6.33 23.82 27.08
C ASP A 283 5.80 22.47 26.53
N ALA A 284 6.16 21.45 27.31
CA ALA A 284 5.70 20.06 27.37
C ALA A 284 5.80 19.15 26.13
N TYR A 285 4.77 18.32 25.88
CA TYR A 285 4.81 17.13 25.03
C TYR A 285 3.58 17.07 24.10
N GLY A 286 3.81 17.33 22.82
CA GLY A 286 2.86 17.06 21.74
C GLY A 286 2.92 15.61 21.28
N LEU A 287 1.97 15.24 20.43
CA LEU A 287 1.91 13.93 19.80
C LEU A 287 1.46 14.10 18.35
N PHE A 288 2.25 13.55 17.44
CA PHE A 288 1.77 13.20 16.11
C PHE A 288 1.30 11.74 16.16
N LYS A 289 0.10 11.39 15.70
CA LYS A 289 -0.36 9.99 15.72
C LYS A 289 -1.31 9.65 14.56
N ILE A 290 -1.48 8.35 14.32
CA ILE A 290 -2.60 7.83 13.55
C ILE A 290 -3.37 6.81 14.40
N GLY A 291 -4.64 7.08 14.67
CA GLY A 291 -5.52 6.30 15.52
C GLY A 291 -5.32 6.58 17.01
N THR A 292 -4.80 5.63 17.77
CA THR A 292 -4.66 5.74 19.23
C THR A 292 -3.37 6.43 19.66
N ASP A 293 -3.31 6.87 20.92
CA ASP A 293 -2.14 7.57 21.46
C ASP A 293 -0.91 6.64 21.58
N ALA A 294 -1.09 5.32 21.50
CA ALA A 294 -0.02 4.34 21.60
C ALA A 294 0.86 4.25 20.34
N THR A 295 0.36 4.69 19.19
CA THR A 295 1.05 4.66 17.90
C THR A 295 1.66 6.00 17.51
N GLY A 296 1.64 6.99 18.42
CA GLY A 296 2.13 8.33 18.12
C GLY A 296 3.63 8.53 18.33
N VAL A 297 4.18 9.51 17.61
CA VAL A 297 5.52 10.05 17.75
C VAL A 297 5.45 11.30 18.63
N ALA A 298 6.22 11.29 19.71
CA ALA A 298 6.24 12.40 20.66
C ALA A 298 6.95 13.62 20.06
N ILE A 299 6.35 14.79 20.26
CA ILE A 299 6.95 16.10 19.95
C ILE A 299 7.38 16.72 21.27
N SER A 300 8.67 16.98 21.44
CA SER A 300 9.27 17.45 22.70
C SER A 300 10.15 18.70 22.56
N HIS A 301 10.38 19.16 21.33
CA HIS A 301 11.15 20.37 21.05
C HIS A 301 10.80 20.94 19.66
N ALA A 302 11.21 22.17 19.39
CA ALA A 302 11.23 22.69 18.02
C ALA A 302 12.27 21.94 17.18
N GLY A 303 11.97 21.71 15.90
CA GLY A 303 12.85 20.97 14.99
C GLY A 303 12.09 20.28 13.87
N GLU A 304 12.83 19.61 12.99
CA GLU A 304 12.30 18.77 11.92
C GLU A 304 12.03 17.36 12.47
N TYR A 305 10.90 16.78 12.10
CA TYR A 305 10.50 15.44 12.51
C TYR A 305 10.17 14.62 11.27
N SER A 306 10.67 13.38 11.24
CA SER A 306 10.28 12.38 10.25
C SER A 306 10.11 11.02 10.92
N ALA A 307 9.01 10.33 10.62
CA ALA A 307 8.72 9.01 11.19
C ALA A 307 7.76 8.22 10.32
N ASP A 308 7.92 6.89 10.33
CA ASP A 308 6.96 5.95 9.75
C ASP A 308 6.05 5.42 10.88
N ILE A 309 4.74 5.44 10.69
CA ILE A 309 3.73 5.02 11.68
C ILE A 309 2.70 4.09 11.02
N THR A 310 2.43 2.95 11.65
CA THR A 310 1.31 2.07 11.29
C THR A 310 0.01 2.58 11.91
N ALA A 311 -0.99 2.81 11.07
CA ALA A 311 -2.31 3.24 11.51
C ALA A 311 -3.05 2.14 12.28
N ASN A 312 -3.62 2.47 13.43
CA ASN A 312 -4.55 1.58 14.17
C ASN A 312 -5.94 2.20 14.33
N GLY A 313 -6.24 3.20 13.50
CA GLY A 313 -7.50 3.92 13.47
C GLY A 313 -7.55 4.83 12.24
N SER A 314 -8.63 5.58 12.09
CA SER A 314 -8.87 6.40 10.89
C SER A 314 -8.44 7.86 11.02
N SER A 315 -8.11 8.33 12.23
CA SER A 315 -7.70 9.71 12.48
C SER A 315 -6.19 9.88 12.38
N ILE A 316 -5.73 10.83 11.56
CA ILE A 316 -4.36 11.34 11.56
C ILE A 316 -4.39 12.63 12.38
N GLU A 317 -3.67 12.71 13.50
CA GLU A 317 -3.80 13.80 14.45
C GLU A 317 -2.44 14.42 14.83
N ILE A 318 -2.42 15.74 14.92
CA ILE A 318 -1.41 16.49 15.66
C ILE A 318 -2.12 17.07 16.87
N LYS A 319 -1.75 16.60 18.06
CA LYS A 319 -2.46 16.98 19.27
C LYS A 319 -1.54 17.11 20.46
N ARG A 320 -2.07 17.66 21.53
CA ARG A 320 -1.39 17.56 22.82
C ARG A 320 -1.50 16.15 23.40
N ARG A 321 -0.51 15.77 24.20
CA ARG A 321 -0.63 14.60 25.07
C ARG A 321 -1.45 14.96 26.32
N SER A 322 -2.37 14.08 26.72
CA SER A 322 -3.17 14.27 27.94
C SER A 322 -2.27 14.45 29.17
N GLY A 323 -2.62 15.40 30.05
CA GLY A 323 -1.88 15.69 31.28
C GLY A 323 -0.75 16.73 31.14
N PHE A 324 -0.56 17.31 29.96
CA PHE A 324 0.49 18.29 29.68
C PHE A 324 -0.09 19.61 29.16
N SER A 325 0.52 20.72 29.54
CA SER A 325 0.25 22.05 28.94
C SER A 325 1.22 22.26 27.80
N VAL A 326 0.71 22.49 26.59
CA VAL A 326 1.54 22.66 25.39
C VAL A 326 1.13 23.93 24.68
N ASP A 327 2.10 24.58 24.05
CA ASP A 327 1.89 25.59 23.03
C ASP A 327 2.97 25.41 21.96
N PHE A 328 2.60 24.87 20.80
CA PHE A 328 3.53 24.71 19.70
C PHE A 328 2.83 24.87 18.36
N LYS A 329 3.62 25.24 17.35
CA LYS A 329 3.16 25.31 15.97
C LYS A 329 3.86 24.28 15.12
N VAL A 330 3.13 23.75 14.15
CA VAL A 330 3.62 22.79 13.16
C VAL A 330 3.32 23.32 11.77
N ARG A 331 4.30 23.26 10.88
CA ARG A 331 4.18 23.62 9.45
C ARG A 331 4.85 22.56 8.58
N ASN A 332 4.72 22.72 7.27
CA ASN A 332 5.27 21.79 6.28
C ASN A 332 4.83 20.35 6.57
N ILE A 333 3.58 20.19 7.02
CA ILE A 333 3.01 18.89 7.38
C ILE A 333 2.82 18.09 6.09
N SER A 334 3.47 16.94 6.01
CA SER A 334 3.41 15.98 4.91
C SER A 334 3.06 14.62 5.50
N VAL A 335 2.02 14.01 4.93
CA VAL A 335 1.50 12.71 5.31
C VAL A 335 1.25 11.90 4.04
N LYS A 336 2.03 10.84 3.87
CA LYS A 336 1.94 9.99 2.68
C LYS A 336 1.89 8.54 3.06
N ARG A 337 1.03 7.76 2.40
CA ARG A 337 0.98 6.31 2.62
C ARG A 337 2.28 5.67 2.16
N LEU A 338 2.82 4.74 2.94
CA LEU A 338 4.04 4.01 2.65
C LEU A 338 3.70 2.55 2.32
N LEU A 339 4.16 2.08 1.17
CA LEU A 339 4.09 0.67 0.78
C LEU A 339 5.51 0.09 0.76
N ARG A 340 5.85 -0.68 1.80
CA ARG A 340 7.12 -1.40 1.88
C ARG A 340 7.19 -2.50 0.85
N THR A 341 8.40 -2.79 0.37
CA THR A 341 8.68 -3.97 -0.44
C THR A 341 9.44 -4.99 0.39
N ALA A 342 9.23 -6.28 0.12
CA ALA A 342 10.06 -7.32 0.70
C ALA A 342 11.53 -7.10 0.29
N SER A 343 12.44 -7.23 1.26
CA SER A 343 13.89 -6.98 1.10
C SER A 343 14.66 -8.23 0.70
#